data_AF-A0A2M8E8D4-F1
#
_entry.id   AF-A0A2M8E8D4-F1
#
_cell.length_a   1.000
_cell.length_b   1.000
_cell.length_c   1.000
_cell.angle_alpha   90.00
_cell.angle_beta   90.00
_cell.angle_gamma   90.00
#
_symmetry.space_group_name_H-M   'P 1'
#
loop_
_entity.id
_entity.type
_entity.pdbx_description
1 polymer ?
#
loop_
_entity_poly.entity_id
_entity_poly.type
_entity_poly.pdbx_seq_one_letter_code
_entity_poly.pdbx_strand_id
1 'polypeptide(L)' 'MQRTLVGISDQDIQAPDTLSGVERVSRAELIRQAVSQYLDKFKPEPATNDAFGLWAQKNEDGRAHQQRLREEW' A
#
# COMPACT_ATOMS: atom_id res chain seq x y z
N MET A 1 6.17 9.44 -6.02
CA MET A 1 7.12 8.67 -5.17
C MET A 1 7.73 9.62 -4.16
N GLN A 2 7.84 9.22 -2.88
CA GLN A 2 8.56 9.95 -1.84
C GLN A 2 9.93 9.30 -1.61
N ARG A 3 10.94 10.07 -1.19
CA ARG A 3 12.31 9.58 -0.95
C ARG A 3 12.57 9.47 0.55
N THR A 4 13.06 8.31 0.96
CA THR A 4 13.39 8.01 2.36
C THR A 4 14.87 7.64 2.47
N LEU A 5 15.56 8.17 3.48
CA LEU A 5 16.92 7.76 3.84
C LEU A 5 16.83 6.66 4.89
N VAL A 6 17.51 5.54 4.66
CA VAL A 6 17.53 4.39 5.56
C VAL A 6 18.99 4.02 5.80
N GLY A 7 19.38 3.91 7.07
CA GLY A 7 20.68 3.38 7.46
C GLY A 7 20.68 1.86 7.32
N ILE A 8 21.68 1.32 6.63
CA ILE A 8 21.89 -0.11 6.40
C ILE A 8 23.36 -0.39 6.69
N SER A 9 23.68 -1.55 7.25
CA SER A 9 25.07 -1.92 7.49
C SER A 9 25.84 -2.06 6.17
N ASP A 10 27.15 -1.82 6.18
CA ASP A 10 28.01 -2.01 5.00
C ASP A 10 28.00 -3.46 4.49
N GLN A 11 27.72 -4.44 5.36
CA GLN A 11 27.63 -5.84 4.97
C GLN A 11 26.33 -6.11 4.20
N ASP A 12 25.22 -5.53 4.65
CA ASP A 12 23.91 -5.74 4.03
C ASP A 12 23.74 -4.95 2.72
N ILE A 13 24.54 -3.91 2.49
CA ILE A 13 24.45 -3.08 1.27
C ILE A 13 24.89 -3.86 0.01
N GLN A 14 25.75 -4.88 0.16
CA GLN A 14 26.31 -5.64 -0.95
C GLN A 14 25.34 -6.69 -1.50
N ALA A 15 24.46 -7.23 -0.65
CA ALA A 15 23.51 -8.26 -1.04
C ALA A 15 22.49 -7.77 -2.10
N PRO A 16 21.85 -6.59 -1.97
CA PRO A 16 20.98 -6.03 -3.00
C PRO A 16 21.68 -5.77 -4.34
N ASP A 17 22.96 -5.39 -4.30
CA ASP A 17 23.74 -5.11 -5.51
C ASP A 17 23.98 -6.40 -6.30
N THR A 18 24.43 -7.45 -5.60
CA THR A 18 24.60 -8.78 -6.17
C THR A 18 23.29 -9.32 -6.75
N LEU A 19 22.21 -9.21 -5.98
CA LEU A 19 20.89 -9.69 -6.40
C LEU A 19 20.34 -8.91 -7.60
N SER A 20 20.65 -7.61 -7.69
CA SER A 20 20.23 -6.78 -8.83
C SER A 20 20.83 -7.26 -10.16
N GLY A 21 22.08 -7.74 -10.13
CA GLY A 21 22.74 -8.33 -11.29
C GLY A 21 22.14 -9.66 -11.71
N VAL A 22 21.76 -10.49 -10.75
CA VAL A 22 21.14 -11.81 -10.99
C VAL A 22 19.72 -11.65 -11.55
N GLU A 23 18.89 -10.85 -10.87
CA GLU A 23 17.47 -10.65 -11.20
C GLU A 23 17.26 -9.65 -12.36
N ARG A 24 18.31 -8.94 -12.79
CA ARG A 24 18.27 -7.90 -13.84
C ARG A 24 17.28 -6.78 -13.56
N VAL A 25 17.05 -6.46 -12.30
CA VAL A 25 16.19 -5.36 -11.85
C VAL A 25 17.02 -4.31 -11.12
N SER A 26 16.56 -3.06 -11.12
CA SER A 26 17.26 -2.01 -10.38
C SER A 26 17.28 -2.31 -8.88
N ARG A 27 18.35 -1.90 -8.19
CA ARG A 27 18.43 -1.96 -6.73
C ARG A 27 17.21 -1.32 -6.04
N ALA A 28 16.70 -0.21 -6.57
CA ALA A 28 15.52 0.44 -6.03
C ALA A 28 14.25 -0.42 -6.16
N GLU A 29 14.15 -1.25 -7.20
CA GLU A 29 13.03 -2.18 -7.38
C GLU A 29 13.10 -3.35 -6.38
N LEU A 30 14.29 -3.91 -6.15
CA LEU A 30 14.47 -4.94 -5.12
C LEU A 30 14.05 -4.45 -3.74
N ILE A 31 14.43 -3.21 -3.38
CA ILE A 31 14.02 -2.63 -2.10
C ILE A 31 12.49 -2.46 -2.03
N ARG A 32 11.84 -2.02 -3.12
CA ARG A 32 10.36 -1.93 -3.16
C ARG A 32 9.70 -3.29 -3.00
N GLN A 33 10.20 -4.32 -3.68
CA GLN A 33 9.70 -5.68 -3.55
C GLN A 33 9.88 -6.23 -2.14
N ALA A 34 11.06 -6.03 -1.54
CA ALA A 34 11.33 -6.45 -0.16
C ALA A 34 10.39 -5.76 0.85
N VAL A 35 10.17 -4.45 0.69
CA VAL A 35 9.20 -3.71 1.52
C VAL A 35 7.78 -4.25 1.33
N SER A 36 7.35 -4.49 0.09
CA SER A 36 6.02 -5.04 -0.18
C SER A 36 5.83 -6.42 0.46
N GLN A 37 6.80 -7.32 0.29
CA GLN A 37 6.76 -8.66 0.88
C GLN A 37 6.76 -8.62 2.41
N TYR A 38 7.55 -7.72 3.01
CA TYR A 38 7.55 -7.51 4.44
C TYR A 38 6.18 -7.02 4.92
N LEU A 39 5.61 -6.01 4.25
CA LEU A 39 4.29 -5.50 4.60
C LEU A 39 3.21 -6.57 4.45
N ASP A 40 3.22 -7.38 3.39
CA ASP A 40 2.26 -8.49 3.24
C ASP A 40 2.37 -9.51 4.36
N LYS A 41 3.58 -9.83 4.82
CA LYS A 41 3.81 -10.73 5.95
C LYS A 41 3.25 -10.19 7.28
N PHE A 42 3.26 -8.87 7.45
CA PHE A 42 2.85 -8.19 8.69
C PHE A 42 1.58 -7.38 8.54
N LYS A 43 0.81 -7.60 7.47
CA LYS A 43 -0.51 -6.98 7.33
C LYS A 43 -1.31 -7.41 8.55
N PRO A 44 -1.74 -6.47 9.42
CA PRO A 44 -2.72 -6.82 10.43
C PRO A 44 -3.93 -7.39 9.68
N GLU A 45 -4.51 -8.48 10.21
CA GLU A 45 -5.78 -9.00 9.72
C GLU A 45 -6.68 -7.81 9.45
N PRO A 46 -7.19 -7.66 8.20
CA PRO A 46 -7.99 -6.50 7.88
C PRO A 46 -9.15 -6.49 8.88
N ALA A 47 -9.38 -5.34 9.52
CA ALA A 47 -10.54 -5.07 10.38
C ALA A 47 -11.82 -5.06 9.53
N THR A 48 -12.00 -6.10 8.71
CA THR A 48 -13.05 -6.29 7.72
C THR A 48 -14.41 -6.43 8.39
N ASN A 49 -14.44 -6.74 9.69
CA ASN A 49 -15.68 -6.75 10.44
C ASN A 49 -16.26 -5.35 10.66
N ASP A 50 -15.45 -4.27 10.62
CA ASP A 50 -15.94 -2.90 10.84
C ASP A 50 -15.93 -2.02 9.58
N ALA A 51 -15.06 -2.29 8.60
CA ALA A 51 -14.90 -1.41 7.44
C ALA A 51 -16.13 -1.40 6.50
N PHE A 52 -16.87 -2.51 6.39
CA PHE A 52 -18.10 -2.59 5.60
C PHE A 52 -19.37 -2.34 6.44
N GLY A 53 -19.31 -2.51 7.77
CA GLY A 53 -20.45 -2.32 8.67
C GLY A 53 -20.83 -0.84 8.87
N LEU A 54 -19.83 0.05 8.89
CA LEU A 54 -20.04 1.50 9.05
C LEU A 54 -20.83 2.15 7.91
N TRP A 55 -20.77 1.59 6.70
CA TRP A 55 -21.53 2.07 5.55
C TRP A 55 -22.86 1.34 5.38
N ALA A 56 -22.97 0.10 5.86
CA ALA A 56 -24.22 -0.67 5.84
C ALA A 56 -25.35 -0.01 6.65
N GLN A 57 -25.03 0.76 7.70
CA GLN A 57 -26.03 1.48 8.49
C GLN A 57 -26.56 2.76 7.81
N LYS A 58 -25.87 3.26 6.78
CA LYS A 58 -26.37 4.36 5.95
C LYS A 58 -27.17 3.77 4.80
N ASN A 59 -28.44 3.46 5.06
CA ASN A 59 -29.41 3.04 4.04
C ASN A 59 -29.84 4.23 3.16
N GLU A 60 -28.88 4.96 2.61
CA GLU A 60 -29.12 6.09 1.70
C GLU A 60 -28.83 5.62 0.27
N ASP A 61 -29.83 5.69 -0.60
CA ASP A 61 -29.66 5.36 -2.02
C ASP A 61 -28.64 6.35 -2.63
N GLY A 62 -27.50 5.82 -3.07
CA GLY A 62 -26.42 6.62 -3.63
C GLY A 62 -26.84 7.45 -4.84
N ARG A 63 -27.85 7.03 -5.62
CA ARG A 63 -28.39 7.86 -6.71
C ARG A 63 -29.23 9.00 -6.19
N ALA A 64 -30.09 8.74 -5.20
CA ALA A 64 -30.92 9.78 -4.60
C ALA A 64 -30.05 10.87 -3.95
N HIS A 65 -28.96 10.47 -3.30
CA HIS A 65 -27.98 11.37 -2.73
C HIS A 65 -27.28 12.25 -3.79
N GLN A 66 -26.85 11.64 -4.90
CA GLN A 66 -26.23 12.36 -6.02
C GLN A 66 -27.20 13.31 -6.72
N GLN A 67 -28.47 12.92 -6.84
CA GLN A 67 -29.52 13.75 -7.43
C GLN A 67 -29.74 15.01 -6.58
N ARG A 68 -29.88 14.85 -5.26
CA ARG A 68 -30.07 15.94 -4.30
C ARG A 68 -28.93 16.97 -4.36
N LEU A 69 -27.68 16.50 -4.40
CA LEU A 69 -26.52 17.40 -4.51
C LEU A 69 -26.47 18.18 -5.82
N ARG A 70 -27.02 17.62 -6.91
CA ARG A 70 -27.08 18.28 -8.23
C ARG A 70 -28.22 19.29 -8.33
N GLU A 71 -29.28 19.12 -7.55
CA GLU A 71 -30.40 20.08 -7.48
C GLU A 71 -30.04 21.34 -6.69
N GLU A 72 -28.94 21.34 -5.94
CA GLU A 72 -28.44 22.47 -5.15
C GLU A 72 -27.51 23.41 -5.95
N TRP A 73 -27.28 23.16 -7.26
CA TRP A 73 -26.39 23.95 -8.14
C TRP A 73 -27.12 24.52 -9.36
#